data_AF-A0A257RX16-F1
#
_entry.id   AF-A0A257RX16-F1
#
_cell.length_a   1.000
_cell.length_b   1.000
_cell.length_c   1.000
_cell.angle_alpha   90.00
_cell.angle_beta   90.00
_cell.angle_gamma   90.00
#
_symmetry.space_group_name_H-M   'P 1'
#
loop_
_entity.id
_entity.type
_entity.pdbx_description
1 polymer ?
#
loop_
_entity_poly.entity_id
_entity_poly.type
_entity_poly.pdbx_seq_one_letter_code
_entity_poly.pdbx_strand_id
1 'polypeptide(L)'
;MHTTPAFPTLHVVTHPLVQHKLTLLRDRSTPTKIFKELVDEIATLMAYEATSDLPLEPAPVDTPLEATVGRRVMGKKLTLVPILRAGLGMVEGICRLVPSARVGHIGLYRDHDTL
;
A
#
# COMPACT_ATOMS: atom_id res chain seq x y z
N MET A 1 12.60 6.21 2.64
CA MET A 1 13.06 4.97 1.97
C MET A 1 14.55 5.05 1.67
N HIS A 2 15.25 3.92 1.57
CA HIS A 2 16.59 3.88 0.97
C HIS A 2 16.66 2.79 -0.11
N THR A 3 17.52 3.01 -1.11
CA THR A 3 17.80 2.08 -2.20
C THR A 3 19.12 1.36 -1.95
N THR A 4 19.19 0.07 -2.27
CA THR A 4 20.43 -0.70 -2.17
C THR A 4 21.20 -0.57 -3.51
N PRO A 5 22.53 -0.37 -3.52
CA PRO A 5 23.30 -0.24 -4.76
C PRO A 5 23.17 -1.43 -5.72
N ALA A 6 22.96 -2.63 -5.16
CA ALA A 6 22.74 -3.86 -5.94
C ALA A 6 21.37 -3.91 -6.64
N PHE A 7 20.37 -3.16 -6.14
CA PHE A 7 18.99 -3.19 -6.63
C PHE A 7 18.41 -1.76 -6.68
N PRO A 8 18.61 -1.03 -7.80
CA PRO A 8 18.27 0.39 -7.88
C PRO A 8 16.78 0.69 -7.79
N THR A 9 15.92 -0.29 -8.10
CA THR A 9 14.45 -0.17 -8.05
C THR A 9 13.84 -0.73 -6.75
N LEU A 10 14.67 -1.25 -5.84
CA LEU A 10 14.21 -1.74 -4.54
C LEU A 10 14.19 -0.60 -3.52
N HIS A 11 13.00 -0.27 -3.04
CA HIS A 11 12.81 0.73 -2.00
C HIS A 11 12.47 0.06 -0.66
N VAL A 12 13.36 0.21 0.33
CA VAL A 12 13.13 -0.29 1.68
C VAL A 12 12.46 0.79 2.53
N VAL A 13 11.27 0.49 3.05
CA VAL A 13 10.54 1.35 3.98
C VAL A 13 11.13 1.22 5.39
N THR A 14 11.81 2.27 5.86
CA THR A 14 12.50 2.30 7.17
C THR A 14 11.75 3.09 8.24
N HIS A 15 10.45 3.33 8.05
CA HIS A 15 9.65 4.06 9.02
C HIS A 15 9.58 3.29 10.36
N PRO A 16 9.83 3.92 11.53
CA PRO A 16 9.89 3.22 12.81
C PRO A 16 8.62 2.41 13.15
N LEU A 17 7.44 2.94 12.82
CA LEU A 17 6.17 2.21 13.02
C LEU A 17 6.06 0.96 12.13
N VAL A 18 6.59 0.99 10.91
CA VAL A 18 6.60 -0.18 10.03
C VAL A 18 7.53 -1.25 10.62
N GLN A 19 8.72 -0.85 11.09
CA GLN A 19 9.65 -1.78 11.71
C GLN A 19 9.08 -2.39 13.00
N HIS A 20 8.46 -1.59 13.85
CA HIS A 20 7.81 -2.07 15.07
C HIS A 20 6.69 -3.08 14.76
N LYS A 21 5.77 -2.73 13.85
CA LYS A 21 4.67 -3.63 13.44
C LYS A 21 5.19 -4.89 12.75
N LEU A 22 6.25 -4.79 11.95
CA LEU A 22 6.89 -5.94 11.33
C LEU A 22 7.52 -6.89 12.36
N THR A 23 8.09 -6.36 13.45
CA THR A 23 8.58 -7.19 14.57
C THR A 23 7.44 -7.97 15.22
N LEU A 24 6.31 -7.31 15.51
CA LEU A 24 5.13 -7.98 16.06
C LEU A 24 4.56 -9.03 15.08
N LEU A 25 4.52 -8.71 13.79
CA LEU A 25 4.06 -9.64 12.74
C LEU A 25 4.93 -10.90 12.67
N ARG A 26 6.23 -10.77 12.91
CA ARG A 26 7.21 -11.87 12.89
C ARG A 26 7.21 -12.72 14.15
N ASP A 27 6.66 -12.24 15.25
CA ASP A 27 6.59 -12.98 16.50
C ASP A 27 5.62 -14.17 16.36
N ARG A 28 6.11 -15.37 16.65
CA ARG A 28 5.34 -16.63 16.58
C ARG A 28 4.20 -16.66 17.60
N SER A 29 4.29 -15.88 18.68
CA SER A 29 3.25 -15.79 19.71
C SER A 29 2.08 -14.87 19.30
N THR A 30 2.22 -14.11 18.21
CA THR A 30 1.19 -13.17 17.76
C THR A 30 -0.10 -13.90 17.34
N PRO A 31 -1.25 -13.58 17.97
CA PRO A 31 -2.52 -14.20 17.62
C PRO A 31 -2.94 -13.88 16.19
N THR A 32 -3.64 -14.81 15.53
CA THR A 32 -4.07 -14.69 14.12
C THR A 32 -4.86 -13.42 13.83
N LYS A 33 -5.69 -12.96 14.77
CA LYS A 33 -6.45 -11.70 14.64
C LYS A 33 -5.50 -10.51 14.51
N ILE A 34 -4.55 -10.40 15.44
CA ILE A 34 -3.56 -9.31 15.47
C ILE A 34 -2.65 -9.39 14.25
N PHE A 35 -2.26 -10.58 13.82
CA PHE A 35 -1.49 -10.77 12.59
C PHE A 35 -2.19 -10.14 11.39
N LYS A 36 -3.49 -10.39 11.20
CA LYS A 36 -4.27 -9.83 10.09
C LYS A 36 -4.34 -8.30 10.17
N GLU A 37 -4.57 -7.75 11.36
CA GLU A 37 -4.58 -6.30 11.60
C GLU A 37 -3.22 -5.67 11.27
N LEU A 38 -2.12 -6.30 11.67
CA LEU A 38 -0.76 -5.82 11.37
C LEU A 38 -0.45 -5.83 9.87
N VAL A 39 -0.86 -6.86 9.12
CA VAL A 39 -0.69 -6.89 7.65
C VAL A 39 -1.40 -5.69 7.01
N ASP A 40 -2.63 -5.44 7.44
CA ASP A 40 -3.50 -4.38 6.94
C ASP A 40 -2.91 -2.97 7.24
N GLU A 41 -2.43 -2.76 8.46
CA GLU A 41 -1.75 -1.52 8.86
C GLU A 41 -0.44 -1.30 8.11
N ILE A 42 0.41 -2.33 7.99
CA ILE A 42 1.67 -2.24 7.26
C ILE A 42 1.39 -1.96 5.78
N ALA A 43 0.39 -2.60 5.17
CA ALA A 43 -0.01 -2.33 3.79
C ALA A 43 -0.45 -0.88 3.59
N THR A 44 -1.19 -0.31 4.53
CA THR A 44 -1.60 1.10 4.50
C THR A 44 -0.39 2.04 4.51
N LEU A 45 0.57 1.79 5.41
CA LEU A 45 1.79 2.61 5.51
C LEU A 45 2.69 2.47 4.28
N MET A 46 2.81 1.26 3.73
CA MET A 46 3.57 1.05 2.49
C MET A 46 2.91 1.76 1.30
N ALA A 47 1.58 1.73 1.19
CA ALA A 47 0.88 2.42 0.12
C ALA A 47 1.06 3.95 0.19
N TYR A 48 1.09 4.53 1.39
CA TYR A 48 1.39 5.94 1.56
C TYR A 48 2.76 6.30 0.98
N GLU A 49 3.80 5.53 1.30
CA GLU A 49 5.14 5.75 0.73
C GLU A 49 5.18 5.46 -0.79
N ALA A 50 4.52 4.39 -1.25
CA ALA A 50 4.49 3.97 -2.65
C ALA A 50 3.69 4.89 -3.58
N THR A 51 2.92 5.83 -3.01
CA THR A 51 2.13 6.81 -3.78
C THR A 51 2.71 8.22 -3.70
N SER A 52 3.91 8.37 -3.13
CA SER A 52 4.57 9.67 -2.91
C SER A 52 4.94 10.42 -4.19
N ASP A 53 5.12 9.70 -5.30
CA ASP A 53 5.51 10.24 -6.61
C ASP A 53 4.33 10.36 -7.59
N LEU A 54 3.09 10.20 -7.11
CA LEU A 54 1.91 10.32 -7.96
C LEU A 54 1.82 11.72 -8.60
N PRO A 55 1.62 11.81 -9.93
CA PRO A 55 1.51 13.09 -10.60
C PRO A 55 0.24 13.83 -10.19
N LEU A 56 0.32 15.16 -10.13
CA LEU A 56 -0.78 16.04 -9.74
C LEU A 56 -1.15 17.01 -10.86
N GLU A 57 -2.44 17.25 -11.05
CA GLU A 57 -2.98 18.26 -11.96
C GLU A 57 -3.69 19.39 -11.19
N PRO A 58 -3.67 20.64 -11.70
CA PRO A 58 -4.47 21.73 -11.14
C PRO A 58 -5.96 21.42 -11.23
N ALA A 59 -6.70 21.68 -10.14
CA ALA A 59 -8.15 21.48 -10.09
C ALA A 59 -8.82 22.72 -9.51
N PRO A 60 -9.68 23.44 -10.26
CA PRO A 60 -10.45 24.54 -9.71
C PRO A 60 -11.45 24.00 -8.68
N VAL A 61 -11.54 24.65 -7.52
CA VAL A 61 -12.43 24.27 -6.41
C VAL A 61 -13.02 25.51 -5.76
N ASP A 62 -14.30 25.42 -5.39
CA ASP A 62 -14.97 26.43 -4.58
C ASP A 62 -14.90 26.03 -3.11
N THR A 63 -14.23 26.85 -2.30
CA THR A 63 -14.22 26.68 -0.85
C THR A 63 -15.37 27.48 -0.23
N PRO A 64 -15.74 27.24 1.04
CA PRO A 64 -16.74 28.07 1.72
C PRO A 64 -16.41 29.57 1.78
N LEU A 65 -15.16 29.96 1.52
CA LEU A 65 -14.70 31.36 1.58
C LEU A 65 -14.51 31.96 0.19
N GLU A 66 -13.87 31.24 -0.74
CA GLU A 66 -13.56 31.72 -2.09
C GLU A 66 -13.24 30.59 -3.09
N ALA A 67 -13.28 30.93 -4.38
CA ALA A 67 -12.80 30.06 -5.46
C ALA A 67 -11.26 30.04 -5.48
N THR A 68 -10.66 28.86 -5.60
CA THR A 68 -9.21 28.67 -5.65
C THR A 68 -8.81 27.48 -6.53
N VAL A 69 -7.51 27.25 -6.68
CA VAL A 69 -6.96 26.13 -7.46
C VAL A 69 -6.23 25.16 -6.54
N GLY A 70 -6.83 23.99 -6.34
CA GLY A 70 -6.23 22.88 -5.62
C GLY A 70 -5.39 21.97 -6.52
N ARG A 71 -4.99 20.83 -5.97
CA ARG A 71 -4.28 19.75 -6.68
C ARG A 71 -5.07 18.46 -6.57
N ARG A 72 -5.18 17.74 -7.68
CA ARG A 72 -5.80 16.42 -7.75
C ARG A 72 -4.80 15.43 -8.34
N VAL A 73 -4.85 14.18 -7.91
CA VAL A 73 -4.08 13.08 -8.54
C VAL A 73 -4.48 12.94 -10.01
N MET A 74 -3.48 13.04 -10.89
CA MET A 74 -3.62 12.99 -12.34
C MET A 74 -3.83 11.55 -12.83
N GLY A 75 -4.62 11.38 -13.89
CA GLY A 75 -4.75 10.11 -14.60
C GLY A 75 -5.95 9.24 -14.19
N LYS A 76 -5.92 7.97 -14.60
CA LYS A 76 -6.99 7.00 -14.33
C LYS A 76 -6.89 6.48 -12.89
N LYS A 77 -8.02 6.00 -12.36
CA LYS A 77 -8.10 5.34 -11.05
C LYS A 77 -7.04 4.25 -10.90
N LEU A 78 -6.33 4.25 -9.78
CA LEU A 78 -5.36 3.20 -9.42
C LEU A 78 -6.03 1.83 -9.46
N THR A 79 -5.27 0.80 -9.83
CA THR A 79 -5.77 -0.59 -9.83
C THR A 79 -4.90 -1.42 -8.89
N LEU A 80 -5.53 -2.01 -7.88
CA LEU A 80 -4.91 -2.93 -6.94
C LEU A 80 -5.11 -4.35 -7.46
N VAL A 81 -4.03 -5.13 -7.49
CA VAL A 81 -4.05 -6.51 -7.98
C VAL A 81 -3.41 -7.44 -6.95
N PRO A 82 -4.15 -7.88 -5.91
CA PRO A 82 -3.68 -8.91 -4.99
C PRO A 82 -3.39 -10.23 -5.70
N ILE A 83 -2.29 -10.87 -5.31
CA ILE A 83 -2.01 -12.27 -5.63
C ILE A 83 -2.66 -13.15 -4.56
N LEU A 84 -3.59 -14.00 -4.99
CA LEU A 84 -4.36 -14.86 -4.10
C LEU A 84 -3.49 -16.00 -3.54
N ARG A 85 -3.71 -16.44 -2.30
CA ARG A 85 -4.73 -15.94 -1.33
C ARG A 85 -4.20 -14.86 -0.37
N ALA A 86 -2.89 -14.89 -0.08
CA ALA A 86 -2.30 -14.07 0.97
C ALA A 86 -2.42 -12.55 0.71
N GLY A 87 -2.44 -12.13 -0.56
CA GLY A 87 -2.54 -10.71 -0.93
C GLY A 87 -3.84 -10.04 -0.51
N LEU A 88 -4.91 -10.79 -0.20
CA LEU A 88 -6.19 -10.21 0.23
C LEU A 88 -6.07 -9.40 1.52
N GLY A 89 -5.20 -9.80 2.44
CA GLY A 89 -5.01 -9.12 3.72
C GLY A 89 -4.46 -7.69 3.59
N MET A 90 -3.88 -7.35 2.42
CA MET A 90 -3.29 -6.04 2.17
C MET A 90 -4.27 -5.07 1.47
N VAL A 91 -5.26 -5.60 0.75
CA VAL A 91 -6.13 -4.78 -0.12
C VAL A 91 -6.94 -3.78 0.69
N GLU A 92 -7.48 -4.22 1.82
CA GLU A 92 -8.37 -3.42 2.66
C GLU A 92 -7.69 -2.11 3.11
N GLY A 93 -6.46 -2.20 3.60
CA GLY A 93 -5.68 -1.06 4.07
C GLY A 93 -5.35 -0.06 2.97
N ILE A 94 -5.02 -0.56 1.78
CA ILE A 94 -4.72 0.30 0.64
C ILE A 94 -6.01 0.96 0.10
N CYS A 95 -7.12 0.23 0.05
CA CYS A 95 -8.42 0.78 -0.34
C CYS A 95 -8.89 1.91 0.59
N ARG A 96 -8.55 1.87 1.90
CA ARG A 96 -8.84 2.98 2.81
C ARG A 96 -8.09 4.26 2.44
N LEU A 97 -6.86 4.14 1.95
CA LEU A 97 -6.05 5.29 1.49
C LEU A 97 -6.54 5.81 0.13
N VAL A 98 -6.91 4.91 -0.78
CA VAL A 98 -7.37 5.26 -2.14
C VAL A 98 -8.73 4.60 -2.42
N PRO A 99 -9.84 5.19 -1.93
CA PRO A 99 -11.18 4.59 -2.08
C PRO A 99 -11.65 4.43 -3.52
N SER A 100 -11.07 5.23 -4.43
CA SER A 100 -11.41 5.17 -5.85
C SER A 100 -10.70 4.04 -6.61
N ALA A 101 -9.81 3.29 -5.96
CA ALA A 101 -9.05 2.23 -6.59
C ALA A 101 -9.95 1.08 -7.07
N ARG A 102 -9.62 0.52 -8.24
CA ARG A 102 -10.25 -0.70 -8.76
C ARG A 102 -9.50 -1.91 -8.23
N VAL A 103 -10.19 -3.02 -7.99
CA VAL A 103 -9.57 -4.25 -7.51
C VAL A 103 -9.70 -5.34 -8.57
N GLY A 104 -8.57 -5.83 -9.09
CA GLY A 104 -8.49 -7.03 -9.91
C GLY A 104 -7.86 -8.17 -9.11
N HIS A 105 -8.15 -9.43 -9.42
CA HIS A 105 -7.62 -10.55 -8.66
C HIS A 105 -6.82 -11.48 -9.56
N ILE A 106 -5.63 -11.89 -9.10
CA ILE A 106 -4.81 -12.89 -9.79
C ILE A 106 -4.59 -14.08 -8.87
N GLY A 107 -4.97 -15.27 -9.31
CA GLY A 107 -4.67 -16.52 -8.63
C GLY A 107 -3.41 -17.16 -9.19
N LEU A 108 -2.46 -17.50 -8.31
CA LEU A 108 -1.27 -18.26 -8.65
C LEU A 108 -1.15 -19.42 -7.68
N TYR A 109 -0.75 -20.58 -8.18
CA TYR A 109 -0.38 -21.72 -7.35
C TYR A 109 1.13 -21.86 -7.36
N ARG A 110 1.73 -22.12 -6.20
CA ARG A 110 3.15 -22.42 -6.10
C ARG A 110 3.32 -23.91 -6.28
N ASP A 111 4.13 -24.32 -7.25
CA ASP A 111 4.59 -25.70 -7.32
C ASP A 111 5.45 -26.00 -6.09
N HIS A 112 5.11 -27.06 -5.36
CA HIS A 112 5.76 -27.43 -4.10
C HIS A 112 6.95 -28.37 -4.31
N ASP A 113 7.11 -28.93 -5.52
CA ASP A 113 8.12 -29.97 -5.80
C ASP A 113 9.40 -29.44 -6.45
N THR A 114 9.39 -28.21 -6.97
CA THR A 114 10.52 -27.62 -7.72
C THR A 114 11.32 -26.57 -6.95
N LEU A 115 11.17 -26.50 -5.62
CA LEU A 115 11.80 -25.52 -4.72
C LEU A 115 12.36 -26.15 -3.43
#